data_AF-A0A6P2FX60-F1
#
_entry.id   AF-A0A6P2FX60-F1
#
_cell.length_a   1.000
_cell.length_b   1.000
_cell.length_c   1.000
_cell.angle_alpha   90.00
_cell.angle_beta   90.00
_cell.angle_gamma   90.00
#
_symmetry.space_group_name_H-M   'P 1'
#
loop_
_entity.id
_entity.type
_entity.pdbx_description
1 polymer ?
#
loop_
_entity_poly.entity_id
_entity_poly.type
_entity_poly.pdbx_seq_one_letter_code
_entity_poly.pdbx_strand_id
1 'polypeptide(L)'
;MASGGCFADIGKHSESSPEVQVYRALQKEFLEGPQGKELFARLGATLCQPKSERRGDIYRLDSASSFSTITGAAADAYPCAQLIEGTPVCGQLEGPPYFQGPADSVWRLPMHGVAYATYVRELARRASIPPGEIEAELADIEEGTLASIQRTLSPSAAGPDSMRTRLVNNPATKELSLMVKWNAYVLALPDAQRATTPVLLSARPVWGQCYNSPGTEYLVRSVPPGAMIRIIQDFDWRLCGALKQDPWGDKCVGWTVVVAKRVLIGTYRYEAQWQDGKRSRQVLNVDGRTGDTLDLP
;
A
#
# COMPACT_ATOMS: atom_id res chain seq x y z
N MET A 1 6.36 18.90 -20.88
CA MET A 1 6.02 17.91 -21.92
C MET A 1 5.70 16.61 -21.22
N ALA A 2 4.43 16.27 -21.07
CA ALA A 2 3.99 15.04 -20.44
C ALA A 2 3.99 13.92 -21.49
N SER A 3 4.98 13.02 -21.43
CA SER A 3 4.92 11.78 -22.18
C SER A 3 3.84 10.91 -21.55
N GLY A 4 2.71 10.74 -22.25
CA GLY A 4 1.78 9.66 -21.99
C GLY A 4 2.50 8.34 -22.23
N GLY A 5 3.16 7.83 -21.18
CA GLY A 5 3.62 6.46 -21.17
C GLY A 5 2.37 5.58 -21.16
N CYS A 6 2.16 4.82 -22.22
CA CYS A 6 1.22 3.70 -22.18
C CYS A 6 1.54 2.89 -20.91
N PHE A 7 0.57 2.78 -20.02
CA PHE A 7 0.75 1.95 -18.84
C PHE A 7 1.09 0.52 -19.30
N ALA A 8 1.99 -0.16 -18.60
CA ALA A 8 2.33 -1.54 -18.92
C ALA A 8 1.08 -2.40 -18.92
N ASP A 9 0.96 -3.29 -19.92
CA ASP A 9 -0.11 -4.27 -20.00
C ASP A 9 -0.10 -5.15 -18.74
N ILE A 10 -1.26 -5.32 -18.09
CA ILE A 10 -1.34 -6.09 -16.84
C ILE A 10 -1.65 -7.55 -17.22
N GLY A 11 -0.63 -8.23 -17.72
CA GLY A 11 -0.71 -9.63 -18.09
C GLY A 11 -1.68 -9.91 -19.24
N LYS A 12 -2.66 -10.80 -19.00
CA LYS A 12 -3.64 -11.25 -20.02
C LYS A 12 -5.04 -10.64 -19.81
N HIS A 13 -5.17 -9.68 -18.90
CA HIS A 13 -6.47 -9.16 -18.47
C HIS A 13 -6.92 -8.01 -19.36
N SER A 14 -8.22 -7.93 -19.63
CA SER A 14 -8.77 -6.82 -20.42
C SER A 14 -8.75 -5.53 -19.60
N GLU A 15 -8.37 -4.40 -20.21
CA GLU A 15 -8.53 -3.05 -19.63
C GLU A 15 -9.99 -2.71 -19.28
N SER A 16 -10.95 -3.43 -19.87
CA SER A 16 -12.37 -3.29 -19.54
C SER A 16 -12.80 -4.07 -18.29
N SER A 17 -11.96 -4.96 -17.74
CA SER A 17 -12.34 -5.75 -16.57
C SER A 17 -12.43 -4.87 -15.32
N PRO A 18 -13.37 -5.15 -14.40
CA PRO A 18 -13.48 -4.42 -13.14
C PRO A 18 -12.19 -4.43 -12.32
N GLU A 19 -11.46 -5.55 -12.33
CA GLU A 19 -10.22 -5.70 -11.57
C GLU A 19 -9.12 -4.79 -12.10
N VAL A 20 -8.96 -4.72 -13.43
CA VAL A 20 -7.98 -3.84 -14.07
C VAL A 20 -8.36 -2.37 -13.87
N GLN A 21 -9.65 -2.02 -13.96
CA GLN A 21 -10.09 -0.64 -13.68
C GLN A 21 -9.75 -0.20 -12.25
N VAL A 22 -9.95 -1.08 -11.25
CA VAL A 22 -9.52 -0.83 -9.87
C VAL A 22 -8.00 -0.71 -9.80
N TYR A 23 -7.25 -1.63 -10.41
CA TYR A 23 -5.78 -1.56 -10.43
C TYR A 23 -5.28 -0.22 -10.97
N ARG A 24 -5.83 0.24 -12.10
CA ARG A 24 -5.47 1.52 -12.72
C ARG A 24 -5.83 2.71 -11.84
N ALA A 25 -6.97 2.66 -11.15
CA ALA A 25 -7.35 3.71 -10.21
C ALA A 25 -6.41 3.77 -9.00
N LEU A 26 -6.02 2.62 -8.43
CA LEU A 26 -5.03 2.52 -7.36
C LEU A 26 -3.65 3.03 -7.83
N GLN A 27 -3.24 2.68 -9.05
CA GLN A 27 -1.98 3.09 -9.65
C GLN A 27 -1.94 4.59 -9.84
N LYS A 28 -3.03 5.16 -10.36
CA LYS A 28 -3.19 6.60 -10.52
C LYS A 28 -3.11 7.33 -9.19
N GLU A 29 -3.85 6.87 -8.17
CA GLU A 29 -3.79 7.48 -6.83
C GLU A 29 -2.37 7.47 -6.28
N PHE A 30 -1.67 6.34 -6.40
CA PHE A 30 -0.28 6.25 -5.95
C PHE A 30 0.60 7.27 -6.67
N LEU A 31 0.57 7.31 -8.01
CA LEU A 31 1.42 8.19 -8.82
C LEU A 31 1.10 9.69 -8.64
N GLU A 32 -0.18 10.04 -8.48
CA GLU A 32 -0.62 11.42 -8.33
C GLU A 32 -0.61 11.90 -6.87
N GLY A 33 -0.64 10.96 -5.93
CA GLY A 33 -0.59 11.22 -4.50
C GLY A 33 0.73 11.85 -4.06
N PRO A 34 0.74 12.64 -2.96
CA PRO A 34 1.94 13.28 -2.44
C PRO A 34 3.11 12.31 -2.24
N GLN A 35 2.80 11.07 -1.84
CA GLN A 35 3.79 10.07 -1.49
C GLN A 35 4.42 9.37 -2.68
N GLY A 36 3.64 9.00 -3.71
CA GLY A 36 4.26 8.50 -4.94
C GLY A 36 5.11 9.58 -5.59
N LYS A 37 4.64 10.84 -5.60
CA LYS A 37 5.45 11.98 -6.04
C LYS A 37 6.76 12.11 -5.26
N GLU A 38 6.70 12.08 -3.93
CA GLU A 38 7.88 12.15 -3.07
C GLU A 38 8.82 10.97 -3.30
N LEU A 39 8.30 9.74 -3.35
CA LEU A 39 9.07 8.53 -3.56
C LEU A 39 9.79 8.56 -4.92
N PHE A 40 9.09 8.97 -5.98
CA PHE A 40 9.67 9.07 -7.32
C PHE A 40 10.66 10.24 -7.44
N ALA A 41 10.43 11.34 -6.71
CA ALA A 41 11.41 12.42 -6.59
C ALA A 41 12.69 11.94 -5.88
N ARG A 42 12.56 11.19 -4.77
CA ARG A 42 13.69 10.57 -4.05
C ARG A 42 14.45 9.59 -4.94
N LEU A 43 13.75 8.71 -5.67
CA LEU A 43 14.36 7.85 -6.68
C LEU A 43 15.18 8.64 -7.71
N GLY A 44 14.67 9.79 -8.15
CA GLY A 44 15.36 10.66 -9.11
C GLY A 44 16.62 11.33 -8.57
N ALA A 45 16.71 11.56 -7.27
CA ALA A 45 17.85 12.23 -6.65
C ALA A 45 18.98 11.28 -6.23
N THR A 46 18.70 9.99 -5.95
CA THR A 46 19.61 9.18 -5.12
C THR A 46 19.84 7.73 -5.55
N LEU A 47 19.74 7.36 -6.83
CA LEU A 47 19.90 5.94 -7.24
C LEU A 47 21.15 5.26 -6.64
N CYS A 48 22.25 6.01 -6.48
CA CYS A 48 23.48 5.55 -5.83
C CYS A 48 24.26 6.69 -5.12
N GLN A 49 23.64 7.50 -4.25
CA GLN A 49 24.43 8.50 -3.50
C GLN A 49 25.17 7.87 -2.29
N PRO A 50 26.48 8.15 -2.11
CA PRO A 50 27.26 7.63 -1.00
C PRO A 50 26.87 8.32 0.32
N LYS A 51 26.21 7.55 1.18
CA LYS A 51 26.16 7.51 2.67
C LYS A 51 26.22 8.76 3.57
N SER A 52 26.63 9.96 3.17
CA SER A 52 26.90 11.04 4.14
C SER A 52 25.68 11.63 4.84
N GLU A 53 24.45 11.37 4.36
CA GLU A 53 23.25 12.05 4.88
C GLU A 53 22.20 11.15 5.55
N ARG A 54 22.34 9.82 5.57
CA ARG A 54 21.23 8.90 5.94
C ARG A 54 21.36 8.19 7.30
N ARG A 55 22.18 8.68 8.23
CA ARG A 55 22.31 8.06 9.58
C ARG A 55 21.29 8.53 10.62
N GLY A 56 20.36 9.44 10.28
CA GLY A 56 19.52 10.14 11.27
C GLY A 56 18.28 9.39 11.77
N ASP A 57 17.44 8.86 10.88
CA ASP A 57 16.01 8.68 11.23
C ASP A 57 15.48 7.25 11.05
N ILE A 58 16.36 6.24 11.16
CA ILE A 58 15.90 4.83 11.19
C ILE A 58 15.36 4.56 12.60
N TYR A 59 14.05 4.73 12.74
CA TYR A 59 13.20 4.34 13.86
C TYR A 59 13.82 3.27 14.78
N ARG A 60 14.19 3.70 16.00
CA ARG A 60 14.45 2.81 17.14
C ARG A 60 13.13 2.15 17.56
N LEU A 61 12.86 0.98 16.99
CA LEU A 61 12.05 -0.04 17.67
C LEU A 61 13.06 -1.01 18.29
N ASP A 62 13.00 -1.23 19.59
CA ASP A 62 14.04 -1.97 20.33
C ASP A 62 14.18 -3.47 19.94
N SER A 63 13.34 -3.97 19.03
CA SER A 63 13.49 -5.27 18.36
C SER A 63 14.23 -5.22 17.01
N ALA A 64 14.62 -4.02 16.54
CA ALA A 64 15.26 -3.76 15.25
C ALA A 64 16.80 -3.76 15.29
N SER A 65 17.44 -4.11 16.41
CA SER A 65 18.90 -3.99 16.57
C SER A 65 19.68 -4.92 15.63
N SER A 66 19.28 -6.17 15.45
CA SER A 66 19.95 -7.10 14.53
C SER A 66 19.68 -6.74 13.07
N PHE A 67 18.48 -6.29 12.74
CA PHE A 67 18.09 -5.96 11.37
C PHE A 67 18.71 -4.66 10.88
N SER A 68 18.63 -3.59 11.67
CA SER A 68 19.35 -2.34 11.39
C SER A 68 20.86 -2.57 11.30
N THR A 69 21.41 -3.52 12.07
CA THR A 69 22.80 -3.95 11.96
C THR A 69 23.08 -4.70 10.65
N ILE A 70 22.23 -5.65 10.23
CA ILE A 70 22.39 -6.39 8.98
C ILE A 70 22.23 -5.47 7.76
N THR A 71 21.19 -4.63 7.75
CA THR A 71 20.95 -3.64 6.69
C THR A 71 22.04 -2.58 6.67
N GLY A 72 22.52 -2.16 7.85
CA GLY A 72 23.67 -1.27 7.98
C GLY A 72 24.95 -1.88 7.41
N ALA A 73 25.25 -3.13 7.77
CA ALA A 73 26.40 -3.89 7.28
C ALA A 73 26.30 -4.18 5.77
N ALA A 74 25.11 -4.52 5.26
CA ALA A 74 24.89 -4.69 3.83
C ALA A 74 25.06 -3.36 3.09
N ALA A 75 24.53 -2.26 3.63
CA ALA A 75 24.76 -0.92 3.08
C ALA A 75 26.22 -0.45 3.24
N ASP A 76 27.02 -1.01 4.16
CA ASP A 76 28.47 -0.79 4.26
C ASP A 76 29.22 -1.60 3.20
N ALA A 77 28.77 -2.83 2.92
CA ALA A 77 29.37 -3.72 1.93
C ALA A 77 29.07 -3.31 0.48
N TYR A 78 27.93 -2.66 0.23
CA TYR A 78 27.50 -2.27 -1.12
C TYR A 78 27.36 -0.74 -1.23
N PRO A 79 28.30 -0.06 -1.91
CA PRO A 79 28.30 1.41 -2.06
C PRO A 79 27.03 1.96 -2.73
N CYS A 80 26.42 1.17 -3.61
CA CYS A 80 25.10 1.43 -4.15
C CYS A 80 24.09 0.38 -3.64
N ALA A 81 23.50 0.67 -2.48
CA ALA A 81 22.41 -0.11 -1.92
C ALA A 81 21.12 0.72 -1.91
N GLN A 82 20.05 0.16 -2.47
CA GLN A 82 18.72 0.73 -2.38
C GLN A 82 17.91 -0.08 -1.38
N LEU A 83 17.58 0.57 -0.29
CA LEU A 83 16.65 0.04 0.67
C LEU A 83 15.24 0.18 0.11
N ILE A 84 14.50 -0.93 0.00
CA ILE A 84 13.08 -0.91 -0.36
C ILE A 84 12.22 -0.63 0.88
N GLU A 85 12.68 0.27 1.77
CA GLU A 85 11.84 0.82 2.84
C GLU A 85 10.66 1.63 2.28
N GLY A 86 10.72 1.99 0.99
CA GLY A 86 9.86 2.98 0.35
C GLY A 86 8.78 2.44 -0.58
N THR A 87 8.66 1.14 -0.85
CA THR A 87 7.35 0.66 -1.34
C THR A 87 6.43 0.79 -0.14
N PRO A 88 5.36 1.60 -0.22
CA PRO A 88 4.68 2.02 0.98
C PRO A 88 4.24 0.78 1.73
N VAL A 89 4.85 0.59 2.89
CA VAL A 89 4.84 -0.66 3.66
C VAL A 89 3.42 -1.18 3.82
N CYS A 90 2.45 -0.29 3.85
CA CYS A 90 1.11 -0.46 3.31
C CYS A 90 0.72 0.93 2.81
N GLY A 91 0.36 1.11 1.53
CA GLY A 91 0.09 2.41 0.89
C GLY A 91 -0.17 3.55 1.87
N GLN A 92 0.86 4.31 2.23
CA GLN A 92 0.66 5.49 3.05
C GLN A 92 0.00 6.50 2.09
N LEU A 93 -1.22 6.93 2.40
CA LEU A 93 -1.95 7.93 1.62
C LEU A 93 -2.51 8.90 2.65
N GLU A 94 -2.03 10.14 2.56
CA GLU A 94 -2.33 11.33 3.39
C GLU A 94 -2.26 11.14 4.92
N GLY A 95 -1.15 11.61 5.52
CA GLY A 95 -0.99 11.81 6.97
C GLY A 95 0.48 12.05 7.37
N PRO A 96 0.77 12.73 8.51
CA PRO A 96 2.14 13.02 8.97
C PRO A 96 3.00 11.75 9.18
N PRO A 97 4.35 11.89 9.13
CA PRO A 97 5.32 10.84 8.74
C PRO A 97 5.43 9.60 9.65
N TYR A 98 4.63 9.51 10.71
CA TYR A 98 4.80 8.47 11.71
C TYR A 98 3.79 7.32 11.60
N PHE A 99 2.56 7.47 11.06
CA PHE A 99 1.56 6.40 11.26
C PHE A 99 0.39 6.18 10.29
N GLN A 100 0.22 6.88 9.16
CA GLN A 100 -1.07 6.79 8.43
C GLN A 100 -0.93 6.45 6.94
N GLY A 101 -0.97 5.14 6.65
CA GLY A 101 -1.73 4.65 5.50
C GLY A 101 -3.12 4.24 5.94
N PRO A 102 -4.03 3.85 5.04
CA PRO A 102 -5.36 3.44 5.41
C PRO A 102 -5.25 2.05 6.03
N ALA A 103 -4.89 2.02 7.31
CA ALA A 103 -4.69 0.80 8.08
C ALA A 103 -5.94 -0.08 8.02
N ASP A 104 -7.12 0.53 7.85
CA ASP A 104 -8.41 -0.17 7.77
C ASP A 104 -9.01 -0.23 6.35
N SER A 105 -8.31 0.23 5.31
CA SER A 105 -8.84 0.11 3.95
C SER A 105 -8.88 -1.34 3.49
N VAL A 106 -10.00 -1.70 2.86
CA VAL A 106 -10.17 -3.01 2.20
C VAL A 106 -9.25 -3.17 0.97
N TRP A 107 -8.73 -2.05 0.45
CA TRP A 107 -7.85 -1.97 -0.71
C TRP A 107 -6.37 -1.88 -0.34
N ARG A 108 -6.04 -1.89 0.95
CA ARG A 108 -4.67 -1.75 1.46
C ARG A 108 -3.68 -2.74 0.84
N LEU A 109 -4.04 -4.03 0.77
CA LEU A 109 -3.19 -5.06 0.17
C LEU A 109 -3.04 -4.90 -1.35
N PRO A 110 -4.13 -4.75 -2.14
CA PRO A 110 -4.03 -4.39 -3.55
C PRO A 110 -3.16 -3.16 -3.83
N MET A 111 -3.35 -2.09 -3.06
CA MET A 111 -2.59 -0.85 -3.21
C MET A 111 -1.09 -1.06 -2.99
N HIS A 112 -0.70 -1.89 -2.02
CA HIS A 112 0.70 -2.24 -1.81
C HIS A 112 1.31 -2.92 -3.04
N GLY A 113 0.62 -3.94 -3.59
CA GLY A 113 1.08 -4.65 -4.79
C GLY A 113 1.22 -3.72 -6.00
N VAL A 114 0.22 -2.85 -6.24
CA VAL A 114 0.26 -1.84 -7.31
C VAL A 114 1.44 -0.88 -7.14
N ALA A 115 1.63 -0.34 -5.93
CA ALA A 115 2.70 0.60 -5.64
C ALA A 115 4.08 -0.07 -5.77
N TYR A 116 4.23 -1.30 -5.30
CA TYR A 116 5.45 -2.08 -5.41
C TYR A 116 5.85 -2.33 -6.87
N ALA A 117 4.92 -2.89 -7.67
CA ALA A 117 5.18 -3.16 -9.08
C ALA A 117 5.52 -1.85 -9.85
N THR A 118 4.78 -0.78 -9.59
CA THR A 118 5.00 0.53 -10.23
C THR A 118 6.37 1.12 -9.86
N TYR A 119 6.76 1.04 -8.59
CA TYR A 119 8.07 1.49 -8.10
C TYR A 119 9.22 0.69 -8.73
N VAL A 120 9.12 -0.65 -8.72
CA VAL A 120 10.18 -1.52 -9.24
C VAL A 120 10.35 -1.36 -10.75
N ARG A 121 9.27 -1.19 -11.51
CA ARG A 121 9.35 -0.88 -12.95
C ARG A 121 10.12 0.42 -13.20
N GLU A 122 9.85 1.46 -12.41
CA GLU A 122 10.59 2.73 -12.53
C GLU A 122 12.05 2.58 -12.10
N LEU A 123 12.32 1.83 -11.03
CA LEU A 123 13.68 1.57 -10.58
C LEU A 123 14.48 0.81 -11.64
N ALA A 124 13.90 -0.24 -12.24
CA ALA A 124 14.50 -1.01 -13.33
C ALA A 124 14.83 -0.12 -14.53
N ARG A 125 13.87 0.73 -14.94
CA ARG A 125 14.06 1.68 -16.03
C ARG A 125 15.25 2.62 -15.77
N ARG A 126 15.35 3.16 -14.55
CA ARG A 126 16.43 4.09 -14.20
C ARG A 126 17.79 3.40 -14.02
N ALA A 127 17.79 2.20 -13.44
CA ALA A 127 18.97 1.37 -13.29
C ALA A 127 19.38 0.67 -14.60
N SER A 128 18.64 0.90 -15.69
CA SER A 128 18.87 0.27 -17.01
C SER A 128 18.89 -1.26 -16.95
N ILE A 129 18.07 -1.84 -16.06
CA ILE A 129 17.86 -3.28 -16.01
C ILE A 129 16.95 -3.68 -17.18
N PRO A 130 17.34 -4.67 -18.00
CA PRO A 130 16.51 -5.16 -19.08
C PRO A 130 15.16 -5.66 -18.55
N PRO A 131 14.02 -5.30 -19.16
CA PRO A 131 12.70 -5.71 -18.68
C PRO A 131 12.57 -7.22 -18.44
N GLY A 132 13.13 -8.03 -19.35
CA GLY A 132 13.07 -9.49 -19.28
C GLY A 132 13.72 -10.11 -18.03
N GLU A 133 14.60 -9.39 -17.34
CA GLU A 133 15.26 -9.90 -16.12
C GLU A 133 14.29 -10.02 -14.94
N ILE A 134 13.25 -9.18 -14.88
CA ILE A 134 12.33 -9.10 -13.74
C ILE A 134 10.85 -9.22 -14.14
N GLU A 135 10.55 -9.31 -15.43
CA GLU A 135 9.16 -9.26 -15.92
C GLU A 135 8.30 -10.41 -15.39
N ALA A 136 8.88 -11.61 -15.25
CA ALA A 136 8.13 -12.77 -14.74
C ALA A 136 7.69 -12.57 -13.28
N GLU A 137 8.58 -12.03 -12.45
CA GLU A 137 8.30 -11.78 -11.04
C GLU A 137 7.36 -10.60 -10.85
N LEU A 138 7.49 -9.56 -11.69
CA LEU A 138 6.53 -8.44 -11.71
C LEU A 138 5.13 -8.90 -12.13
N ALA A 139 5.02 -9.71 -13.18
CA ALA A 139 3.75 -10.26 -13.64
C ALA A 139 3.08 -11.12 -12.55
N ASP A 140 3.86 -11.89 -11.79
CA ASP A 140 3.32 -12.70 -10.69
C ASP A 140 2.80 -11.84 -9.52
N ILE A 141 3.46 -10.72 -9.21
CA ILE A 141 2.98 -9.73 -8.23
C ILE A 141 1.67 -9.08 -8.72
N GLU A 142 1.62 -8.68 -9.99
CA GLU A 142 0.46 -8.05 -10.62
C GLU A 142 -0.75 -9.00 -10.65
N GLU A 143 -0.55 -10.28 -11.00
CA GLU A 143 -1.58 -11.31 -10.97
C GLU A 143 -2.11 -11.56 -9.54
N GLY A 144 -1.20 -11.64 -8.56
CA GLY A 144 -1.59 -11.77 -7.15
C GLY A 144 -2.42 -10.58 -6.66
N THR A 145 -2.10 -9.39 -7.16
CA THR A 145 -2.81 -8.13 -6.86
C THR A 145 -4.20 -8.13 -7.48
N LEU A 146 -4.35 -8.49 -8.75
CA LEU A 146 -5.64 -8.63 -9.42
C LEU A 146 -6.54 -9.67 -8.74
N ALA A 147 -5.99 -10.83 -8.38
CA ALA A 147 -6.71 -11.83 -7.62
C ALA A 147 -7.17 -11.31 -6.23
N SER A 148 -6.40 -10.41 -5.61
CA SER A 148 -6.80 -9.74 -4.37
C SER A 148 -7.94 -8.76 -4.60
N ILE A 149 -7.88 -7.97 -5.67
CA ILE A 149 -8.94 -7.04 -6.07
C ILE A 149 -10.26 -7.79 -6.32
N GLN A 150 -10.20 -8.88 -7.09
CA GLN A 150 -11.36 -9.72 -7.38
C GLN A 150 -12.05 -10.23 -6.11
N ARG A 151 -11.27 -10.71 -5.13
CA ARG A 151 -11.79 -11.15 -3.82
C ARG A 151 -12.45 -10.02 -3.05
N THR A 152 -11.88 -8.81 -3.10
CA THR A 152 -12.47 -7.63 -2.44
C THR A 152 -13.77 -7.21 -3.13
N LEU A 153 -13.86 -7.29 -4.45
CA LEU A 153 -15.08 -7.01 -5.21
C LEU A 153 -16.17 -8.07 -5.02
N SER A 154 -15.81 -9.33 -4.74
CA SER A 154 -16.74 -10.46 -4.60
C SER A 154 -16.50 -11.28 -3.31
N PRO A 155 -16.86 -10.75 -2.12
CA PRO A 155 -16.55 -11.37 -0.83
C PRO A 155 -17.22 -12.73 -0.59
N SER A 156 -18.36 -13.00 -1.24
CA SER A 156 -19.18 -14.21 -1.07
C SER A 156 -18.56 -15.50 -1.64
N ALA A 157 -17.44 -15.39 -2.38
CA ALA A 157 -16.70 -16.54 -2.91
C ALA A 157 -15.65 -17.13 -1.94
N ALA A 158 -15.50 -16.56 -0.74
CA ALA A 158 -14.44 -16.95 0.20
C ALA A 158 -14.84 -18.16 1.07
N GLY A 159 -14.66 -19.38 0.54
CA GLY A 159 -14.67 -20.62 1.34
C GLY A 159 -13.45 -20.75 2.28
N PRO A 160 -13.35 -21.83 3.08
CA PRO A 160 -12.23 -22.11 4.00
C PRO A 160 -10.85 -22.11 3.32
N ASP A 161 -10.78 -22.43 2.02
CA ASP A 161 -9.56 -22.36 1.22
C ASP A 161 -9.00 -20.94 1.06
N SER A 162 -9.79 -19.90 1.31
CA SER A 162 -9.38 -18.50 1.19
C SER A 162 -8.19 -18.14 2.09
N MET A 163 -8.00 -18.80 3.23
CA MET A 163 -6.87 -18.54 4.12
C MET A 163 -5.57 -19.16 3.58
N ARG A 164 -5.64 -20.36 3.00
CA ARG A 164 -4.50 -21.02 2.34
C ARG A 164 -4.10 -20.29 1.05
N THR A 165 -5.08 -19.87 0.25
CA THR A 165 -4.85 -19.05 -0.95
C THR A 165 -4.25 -17.68 -0.62
N ARG A 166 -4.61 -17.07 0.52
CA ARG A 166 -3.99 -15.82 1.02
C ARG A 166 -2.51 -16.00 1.38
N LEU A 167 -2.13 -17.14 1.95
CA LEU A 167 -0.74 -17.44 2.30
C LEU A 167 0.12 -17.78 1.07
N VAL A 168 -0.43 -18.52 0.10
CA VAL A 168 0.28 -18.90 -1.14
C VAL A 168 0.43 -17.73 -2.11
N ASN A 169 -0.57 -16.83 -2.17
CA ASN A 169 -0.51 -15.60 -2.98
C ASN A 169 -0.05 -14.38 -2.17
N ASN A 170 0.74 -14.59 -1.11
CA ASN A 170 1.25 -13.50 -0.29
C ASN A 170 2.21 -12.63 -1.11
N PRO A 171 1.92 -11.33 -1.32
CA PRO A 171 2.80 -10.40 -2.05
C PRO A 171 4.24 -10.42 -1.52
N ALA A 172 4.43 -10.54 -0.20
CA ALA A 172 5.76 -10.53 0.42
C ALA A 172 6.68 -11.67 -0.08
N THR A 173 6.13 -12.86 -0.33
CA THR A 173 6.93 -13.98 -0.87
C THR A 173 7.37 -13.69 -2.32
N LYS A 174 6.49 -13.07 -3.11
CA LYS A 174 6.77 -12.72 -4.51
C LYS A 174 7.77 -11.56 -4.61
N GLU A 175 7.66 -10.58 -3.70
CA GLU A 175 8.62 -9.48 -3.55
C GLU A 175 10.02 -10.00 -3.22
N LEU A 176 10.14 -10.95 -2.28
CA LEU A 176 11.43 -11.58 -1.96
C LEU A 176 12.02 -12.29 -3.18
N SER A 177 11.21 -13.03 -3.95
CA SER A 177 11.66 -13.70 -5.18
C SER A 177 12.23 -12.69 -6.18
N LEU A 178 11.52 -11.56 -6.39
CA LEU A 178 11.99 -10.47 -7.23
C LEU A 178 13.32 -9.90 -6.74
N MET A 179 13.44 -9.64 -5.43
CA MET A 179 14.65 -9.11 -4.83
C MET A 179 15.85 -10.04 -4.99
N VAL A 180 15.66 -11.34 -4.77
CA VAL A 180 16.71 -12.34 -4.95
C VAL A 180 17.19 -12.36 -6.39
N LYS A 181 16.26 -12.36 -7.35
CA LYS A 181 16.61 -12.37 -8.78
C LYS A 181 17.30 -11.08 -9.20
N TRP A 182 16.79 -9.92 -8.79
CA TRP A 182 17.42 -8.63 -9.02
C TRP A 182 18.85 -8.62 -8.50
N ASN A 183 19.05 -9.02 -7.24
CA ASN A 183 20.38 -8.99 -6.63
C ASN A 183 21.33 -9.96 -7.30
N ALA A 184 20.85 -11.14 -7.71
CA ALA A 184 21.65 -12.08 -8.50
C ALA A 184 22.09 -11.45 -9.84
N TYR A 185 21.19 -10.75 -10.53
CA TYR A 185 21.52 -10.01 -11.75
C TYR A 185 22.58 -8.93 -11.50
N VAL A 186 22.38 -8.07 -10.49
CA VAL A 186 23.31 -6.98 -10.16
C VAL A 186 24.70 -7.52 -9.80
N LEU A 187 24.77 -8.61 -9.03
CA LEU A 187 26.04 -9.22 -8.66
C LEU A 187 26.78 -9.86 -9.84
N ALA A 188 26.06 -10.25 -10.90
CA ALA A 188 26.65 -10.76 -12.13
C ALA A 188 27.14 -9.65 -13.09
N LEU A 189 26.79 -8.39 -12.84
CA LEU A 189 27.24 -7.26 -13.67
C LEU A 189 28.75 -6.99 -13.52
N PRO A 190 29.41 -6.43 -14.55
CA PRO A 190 30.77 -5.89 -14.43
C PRO A 190 30.87 -4.84 -13.31
N ASP A 191 32.02 -4.74 -12.65
CA ASP A 191 32.20 -3.89 -11.45
C ASP A 191 31.79 -2.42 -11.67
N ALA A 192 32.10 -1.87 -12.85
CA ALA A 192 31.72 -0.49 -13.21
C ALA A 192 30.20 -0.29 -13.23
N GLN A 193 29.44 -1.28 -13.72
CA GLN A 193 27.97 -1.24 -13.73
C GLN A 193 27.41 -1.55 -12.34
N ARG A 194 27.98 -2.54 -11.64
CA ARG A 194 27.57 -2.91 -10.28
C ARG A 194 27.71 -1.75 -9.29
N ALA A 195 28.72 -0.89 -9.47
CA ALA A 195 28.91 0.31 -8.65
C ALA A 195 27.78 1.35 -8.81
N THR A 196 27.04 1.31 -9.91
CA THR A 196 25.96 2.25 -10.24
C THR A 196 24.58 1.62 -10.29
N THR A 197 24.47 0.32 -10.03
CA THR A 197 23.21 -0.42 -10.04
C THR A 197 22.89 -0.86 -8.62
N PRO A 198 21.76 -0.44 -8.05
CA PRO A 198 21.49 -0.71 -6.65
C PRO A 198 21.23 -2.17 -6.39
N VAL A 199 21.86 -2.73 -5.35
CA VAL A 199 21.34 -3.96 -4.73
C VAL A 199 20.11 -3.60 -3.89
N LEU A 200 19.11 -4.46 -3.92
CA LEU A 200 17.89 -4.32 -3.15
C LEU A 200 18.07 -4.91 -1.76
N LEU A 201 17.87 -4.07 -0.75
CA LEU A 201 17.83 -4.51 0.65
C LEU A 201 16.38 -4.54 1.11
N SER A 202 15.98 -5.63 1.78
CA SER A 202 14.71 -5.66 2.49
C SER A 202 14.91 -4.92 3.81
N ALA A 203 13.85 -4.27 4.28
CA ALA A 203 13.82 -3.54 5.54
C ALA A 203 13.13 -4.32 6.67
N ARG A 204 12.49 -5.45 6.33
CA ARG A 204 11.63 -6.18 7.25
C ARG A 204 11.74 -7.68 7.04
N PRO A 205 11.50 -8.49 8.09
CA PRO A 205 11.22 -9.90 7.88
C PRO A 205 10.03 -9.99 6.91
N VAL A 206 10.15 -10.89 5.93
CA VAL A 206 9.25 -11.15 4.77
C VAL A 206 7.83 -11.60 5.19
N TRP A 207 7.45 -11.37 6.44
CA TRP A 207 6.19 -11.70 7.05
C TRP A 207 5.33 -10.44 7.23
N GLY A 208 4.78 -9.95 6.12
CA GLY A 208 3.42 -9.39 6.07
C GLY A 208 2.97 -8.38 7.14
N GLN A 209 3.82 -7.52 7.70
CA GLN A 209 3.37 -6.55 8.72
C GLN A 209 2.60 -5.34 8.15
N CYS A 210 1.70 -5.60 7.20
CA CYS A 210 0.44 -4.86 7.17
C CYS A 210 -0.53 -5.33 8.26
N TYR A 211 -0.12 -6.24 9.14
CA TYR A 211 -0.91 -6.60 10.30
C TYR A 211 -0.74 -5.58 11.42
N ASN A 212 -1.87 -4.95 11.73
CA ASN A 212 -2.20 -4.24 12.95
C ASN A 212 -1.16 -3.21 13.39
N SER A 213 -1.29 -1.98 12.87
CA SER A 213 -1.01 -0.87 13.76
C SER A 213 -1.97 -1.06 14.95
N PRO A 214 -1.48 -1.16 16.21
CA PRO A 214 -2.33 -1.26 17.38
C PRO A 214 -3.05 0.08 17.55
N GLY A 215 -4.05 0.35 16.70
CA GLY A 215 -4.90 1.50 16.89
C GLY A 215 -5.78 1.24 18.10
N THR A 216 -6.10 2.30 18.83
CA THR A 216 -7.01 2.20 19.98
C THR A 216 -8.46 2.18 19.51
N GLU A 217 -9.29 1.39 20.16
CA GLU A 217 -10.73 1.40 19.93
C GLU A 217 -11.37 2.73 20.38
N TYR A 218 -12.03 3.42 19.45
CA TYR A 218 -12.96 4.51 19.73
C TYR A 218 -14.32 3.96 20.10
N LEU A 219 -14.98 4.56 21.08
CA LEU A 219 -16.41 4.34 21.31
C LEU A 219 -17.21 5.28 20.42
N VAL A 220 -17.92 4.75 19.43
CA VAL A 220 -18.71 5.54 18.47
C VAL A 220 -20.16 5.61 18.91
N ARG A 221 -20.72 6.82 18.97
CA ARG A 221 -22.10 7.09 19.39
C ARG A 221 -22.79 8.04 18.41
N SER A 222 -24.12 8.00 18.38
CA SER A 222 -24.95 8.94 17.63
C SER A 222 -25.62 9.94 18.57
N VAL A 223 -25.82 11.17 18.09
CA VAL A 223 -26.57 12.23 18.79
C VAL A 223 -27.63 12.80 17.83
N PRO A 224 -28.94 12.51 18.03
CA PRO A 224 -29.54 11.72 19.10
C PRO A 224 -29.20 10.22 19.00
N PRO A 225 -29.31 9.45 20.10
CA PRO A 225 -28.96 8.03 20.10
C PRO A 225 -29.89 7.21 19.21
N GLY A 226 -29.42 6.04 18.78
CA GLY A 226 -30.21 5.05 18.04
C GLY A 226 -30.03 5.09 16.51
N ALA A 227 -29.05 5.84 15.99
CA ALA A 227 -28.70 5.78 14.58
C ALA A 227 -27.95 4.47 14.25
N MET A 228 -28.25 3.88 13.09
CA MET A 228 -27.34 2.95 12.43
C MET A 228 -26.21 3.78 11.80
N ILE A 229 -24.99 3.60 12.30
CA ILE A 229 -23.81 4.29 11.80
C ILE A 229 -23.05 3.32 10.90
N ARG A 230 -22.80 3.73 9.66
CA ARG A 230 -21.80 3.10 8.81
C ARG A 230 -20.67 4.10 8.55
N ILE A 231 -19.45 3.59 8.44
CA ILE A 231 -18.26 4.37 8.12
C ILE A 231 -17.49 3.72 6.98
N ILE A 232 -16.71 4.53 6.27
CA ILE A 232 -15.79 4.13 5.20
C ILE A 232 -14.53 5.00 5.28
N GLN A 233 -13.37 4.43 5.01
CA GLN A 233 -12.13 5.22 4.86
C GLN A 233 -12.28 6.19 3.68
N ASP A 234 -11.79 7.42 3.81
CA ASP A 234 -11.96 8.44 2.75
C ASP A 234 -11.32 8.01 1.42
N PHE A 235 -10.20 7.28 1.49
CA PHE A 235 -9.59 6.66 0.31
C PHE A 235 -10.54 5.70 -0.41
N ASP A 236 -11.17 4.76 0.31
CA ASP A 236 -12.11 3.78 -0.26
C ASP A 236 -13.31 4.50 -0.90
N TRP A 237 -13.79 5.57 -0.27
CA TRP A 237 -14.86 6.41 -0.80
C TRP A 237 -14.47 7.15 -2.08
N ARG A 238 -13.26 7.74 -2.12
CA ARG A 238 -12.73 8.41 -3.32
C ARG A 238 -12.54 7.43 -4.47
N LEU A 239 -11.99 6.24 -4.19
CA LEU A 239 -11.80 5.18 -5.18
C LEU A 239 -13.13 4.75 -5.80
N CYS A 240 -14.16 4.60 -4.97
CA CYS A 240 -15.51 4.29 -5.41
C CYS A 240 -16.09 5.32 -6.37
N GLY A 241 -15.88 6.62 -6.08
CA GLY A 241 -16.23 7.71 -6.99
C GLY A 241 -15.43 7.67 -8.31
N ALA A 242 -14.13 7.35 -8.24
CA ALA A 242 -13.29 7.18 -9.42
C ALA A 242 -13.76 6.04 -10.33
N LEU A 243 -14.38 5.01 -9.75
CA LEU A 243 -15.02 3.89 -10.45
C LEU A 243 -16.45 4.21 -10.95
N LYS A 244 -16.88 5.48 -10.87
CA LYS A 244 -18.21 5.96 -11.29
C LYS A 244 -19.37 5.28 -10.56
N GLN A 245 -19.13 4.83 -9.33
CA GLN A 245 -20.17 4.30 -8.45
C GLN A 245 -20.64 5.40 -7.50
N ASP A 246 -21.89 5.33 -7.04
CA ASP A 246 -22.37 6.22 -5.96
C ASP A 246 -21.61 5.88 -4.66
N PRO A 247 -20.75 6.78 -4.16
CA PRO A 247 -19.96 6.49 -2.97
C PRO A 247 -20.78 6.36 -1.69
N TRP A 248 -22.02 6.87 -1.69
CA TRP A 248 -22.96 6.72 -0.58
C TRP A 248 -23.93 5.54 -0.76
N GLY A 249 -23.83 4.83 -1.89
CA GLY A 249 -24.65 3.66 -2.19
C GLY A 249 -24.05 2.37 -1.61
N ASP A 250 -24.88 1.33 -1.57
CA ASP A 250 -24.50 0.02 -0.98
C ASP A 250 -23.55 -0.80 -1.84
N LYS A 251 -23.33 -0.37 -3.09
CA LYS A 251 -22.39 -1.03 -4.03
C LYS A 251 -20.94 -0.69 -3.73
N CYS A 252 -20.70 0.32 -2.89
CA CYS A 252 -19.38 0.83 -2.59
C CYS A 252 -18.67 -0.05 -1.54
N VAL A 253 -17.61 -0.77 -1.96
CA VAL A 253 -16.86 -1.66 -1.06
C VAL A 253 -16.03 -0.83 -0.06
N GLY A 254 -16.14 -1.15 1.23
CA GLY A 254 -15.41 -0.47 2.32
C GLY A 254 -16.35 0.07 3.41
N TRP A 255 -17.64 0.26 3.10
CA TRP A 255 -18.63 0.58 4.12
C TRP A 255 -18.71 -0.53 5.17
N THR A 256 -18.69 -0.14 6.43
CA THR A 256 -18.82 -1.07 7.54
C THR A 256 -19.67 -0.44 8.63
N VAL A 257 -20.65 -1.20 9.13
CA VAL A 257 -21.52 -0.78 10.23
C VAL A 257 -20.74 -0.77 11.54
N VAL A 258 -20.88 0.29 12.33
CA VAL A 258 -20.27 0.45 13.64
C VAL A 258 -21.31 0.19 14.72
N VAL A 259 -21.07 -0.83 15.55
CA VAL A 259 -22.00 -1.26 16.61
C VAL A 259 -21.64 -0.76 18.01
N ALA A 260 -20.37 -0.46 18.28
CA ALA A 260 -19.96 0.18 19.54
C ALA A 260 -18.52 0.69 19.46
N LYS A 261 -17.56 -0.24 19.50
CA LYS A 261 -16.13 0.08 19.53
C LYS A 261 -15.50 -0.23 18.19
N ARG A 262 -14.59 0.64 17.74
CA ARG A 262 -13.81 0.42 16.53
C ARG A 262 -12.47 1.12 16.58
N VAL A 263 -11.42 0.42 16.16
CA VAL A 263 -10.13 1.04 15.89
C VAL A 263 -10.28 1.97 14.69
N LEU A 264 -9.97 3.25 14.88
CA LEU A 264 -10.04 4.26 13.83
C LEU A 264 -8.77 5.10 13.82
N ILE A 265 -8.21 5.32 12.63
CA ILE A 265 -7.08 6.20 12.41
C ILE A 265 -7.11 6.74 10.97
N GLY A 266 -6.95 8.06 10.83
CA GLY A 266 -7.00 8.76 9.54
C GLY A 266 -8.36 9.40 9.26
N THR A 267 -8.65 9.62 7.98
CA THR A 267 -9.86 10.32 7.52
C THR A 267 -10.92 9.32 7.11
N TYR A 268 -12.13 9.45 7.68
CA TYR A 268 -13.28 8.62 7.37
C TYR A 268 -14.44 9.48 6.89
N ARG A 269 -15.36 8.86 6.16
CA ARG A 269 -16.71 9.38 5.95
C ARG A 269 -17.69 8.48 6.68
N TYR A 270 -18.73 9.07 7.24
CA TYR A 270 -19.78 8.31 7.89
C TYR A 270 -21.16 8.70 7.38
N GLU A 271 -22.08 7.76 7.49
CA GLU A 271 -23.52 8.00 7.41
C GLU A 271 -24.18 7.46 8.67
N ALA A 272 -24.91 8.33 9.37
CA ALA A 272 -25.80 7.97 10.46
C ALA A 272 -27.24 8.01 9.95
N GLN A 273 -27.98 6.91 10.11
CA GLN A 273 -29.38 6.78 9.70
C GLN A 273 -30.26 6.38 10.88
N TRP A 274 -31.29 7.16 11.17
CA TRP A 274 -32.28 6.87 12.21
C TRP A 274 -33.49 6.13 11.63
N GLN A 275 -34.28 5.51 12.51
CA GLN A 275 -35.48 4.74 12.13
C GLN A 275 -36.56 5.61 11.46
N ASP A 276 -36.59 6.91 11.76
CA ASP A 276 -37.48 7.89 11.14
C ASP A 276 -37.06 8.29 9.70
N GLY A 277 -35.95 7.74 9.20
CA GLY A 277 -35.41 8.02 7.88
C GLY A 277 -34.47 9.24 7.82
N LYS A 278 -34.25 9.95 8.93
CA LYS A 278 -33.27 11.03 9.01
C LYS A 278 -31.88 10.47 8.71
N ARG A 279 -31.08 11.24 7.95
CA ARG A 279 -29.69 10.91 7.62
C ARG A 279 -28.77 12.07 7.96
N SER A 280 -27.59 11.75 8.47
CA SER A 280 -26.48 12.67 8.65
C SER A 280 -25.24 12.09 7.98
N ARG A 281 -24.52 12.91 7.23
CA ARG A 281 -23.33 12.52 6.46
C ARG A 281 -22.24 13.55 6.71
N GLN A 282 -21.10 13.13 7.23
CA GLN A 282 -19.95 14.03 7.40
C GLN A 282 -18.61 13.32 7.17
N VAL A 283 -17.56 14.14 7.15
CA VAL A 283 -16.16 13.73 7.13
C VAL A 283 -15.62 13.81 8.55
N LEU A 284 -14.87 12.80 8.95
CA LEU A 284 -14.28 12.64 10.26
C LEU A 284 -12.76 12.50 10.14
N ASN A 285 -12.02 13.30 10.90
CA ASN A 285 -10.58 13.14 11.04
C ASN A 285 -10.26 12.54 12.41
N VAL A 286 -9.59 11.40 12.41
CA VAL A 286 -9.23 10.65 13.62
C VAL A 286 -7.72 10.58 13.76
N ASP A 287 -7.19 11.15 14.83
CA ASP A 287 -5.74 11.21 15.07
C ASP A 287 -5.17 9.95 15.76
N GLY A 288 -6.04 9.03 16.19
CA GLY A 288 -5.67 7.74 16.77
C GLY A 288 -5.33 7.78 18.27
N ARG A 289 -5.70 8.86 18.97
CA ARG A 289 -5.49 8.98 20.43
C ARG A 289 -6.37 8.02 21.23
N THR A 290 -5.82 7.58 22.37
CA THR A 290 -6.36 6.50 23.21
C THR A 290 -7.52 7.01 24.09
N GLY A 291 -8.65 6.30 24.12
CA GLY A 291 -9.71 6.48 25.13
C GLY A 291 -10.85 7.45 24.77
N ASP A 292 -10.89 7.95 23.54
CA ASP A 292 -11.86 8.96 23.13
C ASP A 292 -13.24 8.36 22.75
N THR A 293 -14.28 9.14 23.04
CA THR A 293 -15.63 8.91 22.50
C THR A 293 -15.82 9.77 21.27
N LEU A 294 -16.36 9.16 20.22
CA LEU A 294 -16.71 9.84 18.99
C LEU A 294 -18.22 10.01 18.90
N ASP A 295 -18.69 11.23 19.19
CA ASP A 295 -20.11 11.59 19.08
C ASP A 295 -20.42 12.12 17.67
N LEU A 296 -21.24 11.36 16.93
CA LEU A 296 -21.61 11.66 15.55
C LEU A 296 -23.02 12.27 15.48
N PRO A 297 -23.16 13.51 14.97
CA PRO A 297 -24.46 14.16 14.77
C PRO A 297 -25.25 13.59 13.58
#